data_AF-A0A7C7AEM0-F1
#
_entry.id   AF-A0A7C7AEM0-F1
#
_cell.length_a   1.000
_cell.length_b   1.000
_cell.length_c   1.000
_cell.angle_alpha   90.00
_cell.angle_beta   90.00
_cell.angle_gamma   90.00
#
_symmetry.space_group_name_H-M   'P 1'
#
loop_
_entity.id
_entity.type
_entity.pdbx_description
1 polymer ?
#
loop_
_entity_poly.entity_id
_entity_poly.type
_entity_poly.pdbx_seq_one_letter_code
_entity_poly.pdbx_strand_id
1 'polypeptide(L)'
;MNWYQFIEKESKQSYFEGMMNKIYYDMQSQTVYPPKDKWFEAFRLTPIENVKVVILGQDPYHGENEAHGLAFSVLVDKRPPSLQNIFIELKNDLDIIRTNNNLTSWAKEGVLLLNTQLTVIKDKPNS
;
A
#
# COMPACT_ATOMS: atom_id res chain seq x y z
N MET A 1 22.01 -6.32 0.00
CA MET A 1 20.92 -5.83 -0.87
C MET A 1 19.77 -5.42 0.04
N ASN A 2 19.37 -4.15 0.05
CA ASN A 2 18.18 -3.67 0.78
C ASN A 2 17.13 -3.15 -0.22
N TRP A 3 15.94 -2.77 0.27
CA TRP A 3 14.88 -2.27 -0.61
C TRP A 3 15.29 -1.04 -1.43
N TYR A 4 16.08 -0.14 -0.85
CA TYR A 4 16.56 1.04 -1.56
C TYR A 4 17.43 0.66 -2.76
N GLN A 5 18.42 -0.22 -2.56
CA GLN A 5 19.30 -0.70 -3.65
C GLN A 5 18.50 -1.44 -4.74
N PHE A 6 17.50 -2.21 -4.34
CA PHE A 6 16.60 -2.88 -5.28
C PHE A 6 15.81 -1.86 -6.11
N ILE A 7 15.14 -0.90 -5.46
CA ILE A 7 14.35 0.13 -6.14
C ILE A 7 15.24 1.01 -7.02
N GLU A 8 16.44 1.38 -6.58
CA GLU A 8 17.40 2.17 -7.36
C GLU A 8 17.85 1.43 -8.63
N LYS A 9 18.00 0.10 -8.55
CA LYS A 9 18.32 -0.73 -9.71
C LYS A 9 17.15 -0.81 -10.69
N GLU A 10 15.93 -1.04 -10.18
CA GLU A 10 14.72 -1.12 -11.00
C GLU A 10 14.36 0.24 -11.61
N SER A 11 14.63 1.36 -10.92
CA SER A 11 14.36 2.70 -11.42
C SER A 11 15.22 3.12 -12.61
N LYS A 12 16.30 2.39 -12.89
CA LYS A 12 17.18 2.60 -14.05
C LYS A 12 16.68 1.85 -15.29
N GLN A 13 15.64 1.02 -15.17
CA GLN A 13 15.09 0.26 -16.29
C GLN A 13 14.11 1.13 -17.08
N SER A 14 14.08 0.95 -18.40
CA SER A 14 13.23 1.74 -19.32
C SER A 14 11.74 1.61 -19.02
N TYR A 15 11.30 0.45 -18.55
CA TYR A 15 9.90 0.24 -18.17
C TYR A 15 9.50 1.12 -16.98
N PHE A 16 10.42 1.34 -16.03
CA PHE A 16 10.17 2.13 -14.83
C PHE A 16 10.08 3.61 -15.19
N GLU A 17 10.99 4.09 -16.03
CA GLU A 17 10.94 5.46 -16.56
C GLU A 17 9.63 5.73 -17.31
N GLY A 18 9.24 4.82 -18.22
CA GLY A 18 7.98 4.93 -18.95
C GLY A 18 6.75 4.97 -18.03
N MET A 19 6.72 4.09 -17.02
CA MET A 19 5.68 4.06 -15.99
C MET A 19 5.61 5.38 -15.21
N MET A 20 6.76 5.88 -14.74
CA MET A 20 6.83 7.13 -13.96
C MET A 20 6.40 8.35 -14.78
N ASN A 21 6.79 8.41 -16.05
CA ASN A 21 6.36 9.48 -16.96
C ASN A 21 4.84 9.48 -17.15
N LYS A 22 4.21 8.30 -17.28
CA LYS A 22 2.76 8.18 -17.33
C LYS A 22 2.11 8.69 -16.04
N ILE A 23 2.58 8.25 -14.88
CA ILE A 23 2.03 8.69 -13.58
C ILE A 23 2.16 10.21 -13.44
N TYR A 24 3.31 10.80 -13.77
CA TYR A 24 3.49 12.25 -13.70
C TYR A 24 2.62 13.02 -14.67
N TYR A 25 2.36 12.48 -15.85
CA TYR A 25 1.39 13.05 -16.79
C TYR A 25 -0.03 13.02 -16.20
N ASP A 26 -0.47 11.89 -15.64
CA ASP A 26 -1.79 11.77 -15.03
C ASP A 26 -1.96 12.76 -13.86
N MET A 27 -0.92 12.93 -13.03
CA MET A 27 -0.89 13.88 -11.92
C MET A 27 -1.05 15.36 -12.32
N GLN A 28 -0.89 15.72 -13.61
CA GLN A 28 -1.12 17.09 -14.08
C GLN A 28 -2.60 17.48 -14.08
N SER A 29 -3.50 16.50 -14.21
CA SER A 29 -4.95 16.75 -14.38
C SER A 29 -5.84 15.85 -13.52
N GLN A 30 -5.27 14.82 -12.88
CA GLN A 30 -5.99 13.84 -12.09
C GLN A 30 -5.35 13.72 -10.70
N THR A 31 -6.17 13.39 -9.70
CA THR A 31 -5.67 13.05 -8.37
C THR A 31 -5.23 11.59 -8.37
N VAL A 32 -3.99 11.33 -7.95
CA VAL A 32 -3.41 9.99 -7.84
C VAL A 32 -3.15 9.68 -6.36
N TYR A 33 -3.59 8.50 -5.91
CA TYR A 33 -3.39 8.02 -4.55
C TYR A 33 -2.45 6.80 -4.51
N PRO A 34 -1.75 6.58 -3.39
CA PRO A 34 -1.61 7.52 -2.27
C PRO A 34 -0.69 8.70 -2.67
N PRO A 35 -0.50 9.72 -1.79
CA PRO A 35 0.48 10.77 -2.02
C PRO A 35 1.87 10.20 -2.35
N LYS A 36 2.64 10.93 -3.17
CA LYS A 36 3.91 10.45 -3.75
C LYS A 36 4.92 9.96 -2.71
N ASP A 37 5.00 10.61 -1.56
CA ASP A 37 5.89 10.24 -0.45
C ASP A 37 5.50 8.91 0.22
N LYS A 38 4.32 8.35 -0.11
CA LYS A 38 3.79 7.10 0.43
C LYS A 38 3.85 5.91 -0.53
N TRP A 39 4.26 6.09 -1.79
CA TRP A 39 4.28 4.99 -2.78
C TRP A 39 5.11 3.79 -2.35
N PHE A 40 6.18 4.00 -1.58
CA PHE A 40 7.06 2.95 -1.09
C PHE A 40 6.97 2.73 0.44
N GLU A 41 5.89 3.18 1.07
CA GLU A 41 5.74 3.14 2.53
C GLU A 41 5.83 1.71 3.11
N ALA A 42 5.26 0.71 2.43
CA ALA A 42 5.36 -0.70 2.83
C ALA A 42 6.81 -1.19 2.97
N PHE A 43 7.67 -0.84 2.01
CA PHE A 43 9.10 -1.18 2.02
C PHE A 43 9.86 -0.40 3.11
N ARG A 44 9.48 0.86 3.34
CA ARG A 44 10.09 1.71 4.38
C ARG A 44 9.78 1.20 5.79
N LEU A 45 8.54 0.77 6.03
CA LEU A 45 8.10 0.26 7.33
C LEU A 45 8.54 -1.19 7.58
N THR A 46 8.78 -1.95 6.51
CA THR A 46 9.17 -3.37 6.61
C THR A 46 10.47 -3.62 5.83
N PRO A 47 11.65 -3.32 6.44
CA PRO A 47 12.95 -3.64 5.85
C PRO A 47 13.05 -5.10 5.43
N ILE A 48 13.79 -5.40 4.36
CA ILE A 48 13.81 -6.74 3.73
C ILE A 48 14.23 -7.83 4.73
N GLU A 49 15.16 -7.50 5.62
CA GLU A 49 15.67 -8.35 6.70
C GLU A 49 14.65 -8.63 7.81
N ASN A 50 13.62 -7.79 7.93
CA ASN A 50 12.57 -7.90 8.94
C ASN A 50 11.30 -8.57 8.41
N VAL A 51 11.22 -8.88 7.11
CA VAL A 51 10.03 -9.50 6.51
C VAL A 51 9.85 -10.91 7.07
N LYS A 52 8.69 -11.15 7.68
CA LYS A 52 8.25 -12.46 8.19
C LYS A 52 7.05 -12.99 7.41
N VAL A 53 6.15 -12.09 7.00
CA VAL A 53 4.91 -12.41 6.29
C VAL A 53 4.73 -11.40 5.16
N VAL A 54 4.23 -11.86 4.01
CA VAL A 54 3.84 -11.00 2.89
C VAL A 54 2.34 -11.13 2.68
N ILE A 55 1.61 -10.02 2.71
CA ILE A 55 0.19 -9.94 2.38
C ILE A 55 0.06 -9.10 1.12
N LEU A 56 -0.51 -9.69 0.07
CA LEU A 56 -0.68 -9.04 -1.22
C LEU A 56 -2.09 -8.46 -1.35
N GLY A 57 -2.16 -7.16 -1.63
CA GLY A 57 -3.36 -6.49 -2.13
C GLY A 57 -3.30 -6.25 -3.64
N GLN A 58 -4.35 -5.63 -4.19
CA GLN A 58 -4.45 -5.34 -5.63
C GLN A 58 -3.91 -3.94 -5.92
N ASP A 59 -4.77 -2.93 -5.81
CA ASP A 59 -4.45 -1.52 -5.95
C ASP A 59 -4.75 -0.75 -4.64
N PRO A 60 -4.23 0.48 -4.48
CA PRO A 60 -4.57 1.31 -3.33
C PRO A 60 -6.06 1.65 -3.31
N TYR A 61 -6.58 1.99 -2.14
CA TYR A 61 -7.89 2.64 -2.05
C TYR A 61 -7.91 3.95 -2.84
N HIS A 62 -8.99 4.19 -3.58
CA HIS A 62 -9.14 5.31 -4.51
C HIS A 62 -9.93 6.49 -3.91
N GLY A 63 -10.35 6.41 -2.65
CA GLY A 63 -11.00 7.49 -1.92
C GLY A 63 -10.02 8.45 -1.25
N GLU A 64 -10.52 9.64 -0.93
CA GLU A 64 -9.71 10.71 -0.35
C GLU A 64 -9.23 10.38 1.07
N ASN A 65 -7.93 10.51 1.29
CA ASN A 65 -7.23 10.21 2.55
C ASN A 65 -7.34 8.74 3.02
N GLU A 66 -7.81 7.82 2.17
CA GLU A 66 -7.92 6.40 2.52
C GLU A 66 -6.54 5.72 2.43
N ALA A 67 -5.94 5.71 1.25
CA ALA A 67 -4.67 5.03 1.02
C ALA A 67 -3.47 5.82 1.57
N HIS A 68 -2.56 5.11 2.24
CA HIS A 68 -1.31 5.67 2.77
C HIS A 68 -0.08 4.79 2.50
N GLY A 69 -0.16 3.91 1.49
CA GLY A 69 0.96 3.10 1.02
C GLY A 69 1.09 1.71 1.62
N LEU A 70 0.06 1.24 2.34
CA LEU A 70 -0.03 -0.12 2.89
C LEU A 70 -1.29 -0.82 2.37
N ALA A 71 -1.15 -2.06 1.89
CA ALA A 71 -2.29 -2.88 1.48
C ALA A 71 -3.32 -3.02 2.61
N PHE A 72 -4.61 -2.96 2.26
CA PHE A 72 -5.78 -3.06 3.15
C PHE A 72 -5.89 -2.01 4.27
N SER A 73 -4.88 -1.19 4.49
CA SER A 73 -4.88 -0.22 5.59
C SER A 73 -5.44 1.13 5.18
N VAL A 74 -6.22 1.76 6.06
CA VAL A 74 -6.71 3.14 5.87
C VAL A 74 -6.47 4.02 7.09
N LEU A 75 -6.43 5.34 6.87
CA LEU A 75 -6.34 6.35 7.92
C LEU A 75 -7.69 6.92 8.36
N VAL A 76 -8.74 6.73 7.55
CA VAL A 76 -10.09 7.20 7.86
C VAL A 76 -10.85 6.25 8.78
N ASP A 77 -11.85 6.78 9.48
CA ASP A 77 -12.71 5.99 10.37
C ASP A 77 -13.60 5.00 9.59
N LYS A 78 -13.99 5.39 8.36
CA LYS A 78 -14.78 4.52 7.48
C LYS A 78 -13.96 3.31 7.06
N ARG A 79 -14.28 2.16 7.64
CA ARG A 79 -13.62 0.88 7.33
C ARG A 79 -14.06 0.35 5.96
N PRO A 80 -13.14 0.02 5.04
CA PRO A 80 -13.48 -0.67 3.79
C PRO A 80 -13.98 -2.10 4.04
N PRO A 81 -14.87 -2.64 3.18
CA PRO A 81 -15.42 -3.98 3.35
C PRO A 81 -14.36 -5.08 3.47
N SER A 82 -13.28 -5.00 2.68
CA SER A 82 -12.19 -5.99 2.74
C SER A 82 -11.48 -5.98 4.10
N LEU A 83 -11.21 -4.80 4.66
CA LEU A 83 -10.59 -4.69 5.99
C LEU A 83 -11.55 -5.15 7.10
N GLN A 84 -12.85 -4.90 6.93
CA GLN A 84 -13.87 -5.43 7.85
C GLN A 84 -13.86 -6.96 7.87
N ASN A 85 -13.80 -7.59 6.70
CA ASN A 85 -13.71 -9.05 6.61
C ASN A 85 -12.42 -9.59 7.24
N ILE A 86 -11.28 -8.93 7.03
CA ILE A 86 -10.02 -9.28 7.70
C ILE A 86 -10.16 -9.23 9.22
N PHE A 87 -10.85 -8.23 9.79
CA PHE A 87 -11.04 -8.14 11.25
C PHE A 87 -12.07 -9.12 11.79
N ILE A 88 -13.08 -9.48 11.01
CA ILE A 88 -14.00 -10.57 11.36
C ILE A 88 -13.23 -11.88 11.45
N GLU A 89 -12.40 -12.17 10.45
CA GLU A 89 -11.59 -13.39 10.44
C GLU A 89 -10.55 -13.39 11.57
N LEU A 90 -9.88 -12.26 11.80
CA LEU A 90 -8.94 -12.11 12.92
C LEU A 90 -9.59 -12.43 14.28
N LYS A 91 -10.87 -12.07 14.46
CA LYS A 91 -11.63 -12.43 15.66
C LYS A 91 -12.03 -13.90 15.66
N ASN A 92 -12.49 -14.44 14.54
CA ASN A 92 -12.94 -15.83 14.49
C ASN A 92 -11.79 -16.82 14.70
N ASP A 93 -10.62 -16.54 14.13
CA ASP A 93 -9.44 -17.41 14.17
C ASP A 93 -8.67 -17.26 15.50
N LEU A 94 -8.44 -16.01 15.95
CA LEU A 94 -7.53 -15.74 17.06
C LEU A 94 -8.21 -15.07 18.28
N ASP A 95 -9.51 -14.81 18.22
CA ASP A 95 -10.27 -14.03 19.22
C ASP A 95 -9.69 -12.61 19.47
N ILE A 96 -9.03 -12.04 18.47
CA ILE A 96 -8.43 -10.71 18.55
C ILE A 96 -9.39 -9.67 17.96
N ILE A 97 -9.82 -8.72 18.81
CA ILE A 97 -10.63 -7.58 18.38
C ILE A 97 -9.72 -6.42 18.04
N ARG A 98 -9.77 -5.97 16.78
CA ARG A 98 -9.08 -4.77 16.32
C ARG A 98 -10.08 -3.70 15.88
N THR A 99 -9.87 -2.47 16.37
CA THR A 99 -10.70 -1.30 16.05
C THR A 99 -10.00 -0.30 15.14
N ASN A 100 -8.66 -0.20 15.25
CA ASN A 100 -7.86 0.72 14.44
C ASN A 100 -7.65 0.19 13.02
N ASN A 101 -8.10 0.95 12.02
CA ASN A 101 -7.98 0.63 10.60
C ASN A 101 -6.55 0.80 10.03
N ASN A 102 -5.69 1.51 10.77
CA ASN A 102 -4.29 1.65 10.42
C ASN A 102 -3.50 0.39 10.82
N LEU A 103 -2.88 -0.29 9.84
CA LEU A 103 -2.13 -1.53 10.00
C LEU A 103 -0.61 -1.30 10.10
N THR A 104 -0.16 -0.06 10.30
CA THR A 104 1.26 0.28 10.53
C THR A 104 1.89 -0.57 11.64
N SER A 105 1.12 -0.96 12.66
CA SER A 105 1.63 -1.85 13.71
C SER A 105 2.03 -3.23 13.17
N TRP A 106 1.31 -3.78 12.18
CA TRP A 106 1.66 -5.06 11.55
C TRP A 106 2.92 -4.93 10.70
N ALA A 107 3.04 -3.83 9.93
CA ALA A 107 4.24 -3.55 9.14
C ALA A 107 5.51 -3.51 10.02
N LYS A 108 5.43 -2.81 11.16
CA LYS A 108 6.52 -2.75 12.15
C LYS A 108 6.90 -4.10 12.76
N GLU A 109 5.99 -5.07 12.77
CA GLU A 109 6.22 -6.43 13.26
C GLU A 109 6.76 -7.40 12.20
N GLY A 110 6.97 -6.94 10.97
CA GLY A 110 7.51 -7.74 9.85
C GLY A 110 6.48 -8.20 8.83
N VAL A 111 5.25 -7.64 8.83
CA VAL A 111 4.23 -7.95 7.83
C VAL A 111 4.34 -6.96 6.66
N LEU A 112 4.89 -7.42 5.54
CA LEU A 112 4.96 -6.63 4.31
C LEU A 112 3.56 -6.55 3.66
N LEU A 113 2.87 -5.43 3.87
CA LEU A 113 1.55 -5.12 3.32
C LEU A 113 1.67 -4.47 1.94
N LEU A 114 1.83 -5.28 0.90
CA LEU A 114 2.19 -4.82 -0.44
C LEU A 114 1.02 -4.94 -1.43
N ASN A 115 0.60 -3.83 -2.03
CA ASN A 115 -0.27 -3.89 -3.20
C ASN A 115 0.55 -4.23 -4.45
N THR A 116 -0.03 -4.98 -5.39
CA THR A 116 0.64 -5.28 -6.67
C THR A 116 0.69 -4.06 -7.60
N GLN A 117 -0.23 -3.12 -7.42
CA GLN A 117 -0.19 -1.77 -7.99
C GLN A 117 0.03 -0.77 -6.86
N LEU A 118 0.95 0.20 -7.03
CA LEU A 118 1.31 1.15 -5.96
C LEU A 118 0.59 2.50 -6.05
N THR A 119 -0.09 2.76 -7.16
CA THR A 119 -0.83 4.00 -7.41
C THR A 119 -2.18 3.70 -8.04
N VAL A 120 -3.16 4.59 -7.82
CA VAL A 120 -4.48 4.55 -8.47
C VAL A 120 -4.98 5.97 -8.70
N ILE A 121 -5.73 6.21 -9.76
CA ILE A 121 -6.42 7.48 -9.97
C ILE A 121 -7.69 7.51 -9.09
N LYS A 122 -7.97 8.67 -8.47
CA LYS A 122 -9.17 8.92 -7.68
C LYS A 122 -10.43 8.44 -8.41
N ASP A 123 -11.24 7.66 -7.71
CA ASP A 123 -12.51 7.10 -8.19
C ASP A 123 -12.42 6.22 -9.47
N LYS A 124 -11.22 5.73 -9.81
CA LYS A 124 -10.98 4.83 -10.95
C LYS A 124 -10.18 3.59 -10.50
N PRO A 125 -10.83 2.53 -10.01
CA PRO A 125 -10.13 1.31 -9.60
C PRO A 125 -9.38 0.68 -10.79
N ASN A 126 -8.20 0.10 -10.54
CA ASN A 126 -7.30 -0.52 -11.53
C ASN A 126 -6.85 0.41 -12.69
N SER A 127 -6.67 1.71 -12.40
CA SER A 127 -6.27 2.71 -13.40
C SER A 127 -4.77 2.94 -13.54
#